data_AF-A0A6I9WDN7-F1
#
_entry.id   AF-A0A6I9WDN7-F1
#
_cell.length_a   1.000
_cell.length_b   1.000
_cell.length_c   1.000
_cell.angle_alpha   90.00
_cell.angle_beta   90.00
_cell.angle_gamma   90.00
#
_symmetry.space_group_name_H-M   'P 1'
#
loop_
_entity.id
_entity.type
_entity.pdbx_description
1 polymer ?
#
loop_
_entity_poly.entity_id
_entity_poly.type
_entity_poly.pdbx_seq_one_letter_code
_entity_poly.pdbx_strand_id
1 'polypeptide(L)'
;MSKEFFMCDINERLYKKPIYLCLTTDNFVKSLWKKKTNYCNCSSPCLREELLCKTSEPVRDCCHKVTVVGAGMVGVALANSLLFQRVTSHIAMVDVFPKKLEGEGMDFSHSSVFIGDPKIEYDTDFCVTSNSKVVAICAGVRQIKGETRLDLVQRNIEILKSIIPPLVNYSPNAVFLVVSNPVPLWSGVNVAGVQFRDIIPNIGLETDDERWIEISNDVIKLGAMVRCLKGYSNTAIGLSAADIIIAILRNTQTIIPVSTLVQGHHDVGHEMFLSLPCAIGENGITQIIRMHMTEYEKKQFQSSANSVYNVQKDISIKS
;
A
#
# COMPACT_ATOMS: atom_id res chain seq x y z
N MET A 1 37.95 -37.87 -30.96
CA MET A 1 37.04 -37.76 -32.11
C MET A 1 35.73 -37.20 -31.59
N SER A 2 35.56 -35.87 -31.57
CA SER A 2 35.00 -35.03 -32.66
C SER A 2 33.50 -35.30 -32.83
N LYS A 3 32.60 -34.45 -32.31
CA LYS A 3 32.01 -33.26 -32.97
C LYS A 3 31.64 -33.52 -34.43
N GLU A 4 30.33 -33.52 -34.72
CA GLU A 4 29.62 -33.22 -35.98
C GLU A 4 28.12 -33.40 -35.66
N PHE A 5 27.25 -32.39 -35.46
CA PHE A 5 26.89 -31.24 -36.31
C PHE A 5 26.61 -31.64 -37.76
N PHE A 6 25.36 -31.97 -38.07
CA PHE A 6 24.84 -31.90 -39.43
C PHE A 6 24.27 -30.50 -39.67
N MET A 7 25.02 -29.72 -40.45
CA MET A 7 24.52 -28.58 -41.21
C MET A 7 23.58 -29.07 -42.31
N CYS A 8 22.42 -28.42 -42.45
CA CYS A 8 21.73 -28.35 -43.73
C CYS A 8 21.99 -26.95 -44.27
N ASP A 9 22.61 -26.90 -45.44
CA ASP A 9 23.10 -25.69 -46.07
C ASP A 9 21.99 -24.82 -46.67
N ILE A 10 22.38 -23.58 -46.92
CA ILE A 10 21.60 -22.37 -47.15
C ILE A 10 20.97 -22.34 -48.56
N ASN A 11 19.72 -21.86 -48.66
CA ASN A 11 19.32 -20.99 -49.77
C ASN A 11 18.09 -20.11 -49.43
N GLU A 12 18.37 -18.80 -49.33
CA GLU A 12 17.54 -17.61 -49.55
C GLU A 12 16.01 -17.65 -49.32
N ARG A 13 15.56 -16.98 -48.24
CA ARG A 13 14.72 -15.76 -48.31
C ARG A 13 14.40 -15.22 -46.92
N LEU A 14 14.99 -14.07 -46.63
CA LEU A 14 14.71 -13.22 -45.47
C LEU A 14 13.24 -12.78 -45.46
N TYR A 15 12.42 -13.40 -44.61
CA TYR A 15 11.21 -12.78 -44.07
C TYR A 15 11.25 -12.91 -42.55
N LYS A 16 11.65 -11.83 -41.88
CA LYS A 16 11.51 -11.66 -40.42
C LYS A 16 10.02 -11.74 -40.07
N LYS A 17 9.54 -12.89 -39.61
CA LYS A 17 8.27 -12.98 -38.87
C LYS A 17 8.58 -12.83 -37.38
N PRO A 18 7.87 -11.96 -36.65
CA PRO A 18 8.04 -11.87 -35.20
C PRO A 18 7.65 -13.22 -34.59
N ILE A 19 8.53 -13.75 -33.74
CA ILE A 19 8.20 -14.87 -32.86
C ILE A 19 7.24 -14.33 -31.82
N TYR A 20 5.96 -14.68 -31.94
CA TYR A 20 4.98 -14.37 -30.90
C TYR A 20 5.19 -15.36 -29.75
N LEU A 21 5.77 -14.88 -28.65
CA LEU A 21 5.77 -15.60 -27.38
C LEU A 21 4.36 -15.50 -26.80
N CYS A 22 3.54 -16.53 -26.97
CA CYS A 22 2.22 -16.61 -26.36
C CYS A 22 2.39 -17.11 -24.92
N LEU A 23 2.21 -16.22 -23.93
CA LEU A 23 2.07 -16.61 -22.53
C LEU A 23 0.70 -17.29 -22.36
N THR A 24 0.62 -18.60 -22.55
CA THR A 24 -0.59 -19.35 -22.23
C THR A 24 -0.76 -19.36 -20.72
N THR A 25 -1.81 -18.72 -20.23
CA THR A 25 -2.17 -18.70 -18.81
C THR A 25 -2.77 -20.04 -18.38
N ASP A 26 -2.49 -20.43 -17.13
CA ASP A 26 -2.93 -21.65 -16.41
C ASP A 26 -4.46 -21.89 -16.35
N ASN A 27 -5.26 -21.04 -16.99
CA ASN A 27 -6.71 -21.18 -17.08
C ASN A 27 -7.13 -22.48 -17.78
N PHE A 28 -6.26 -23.10 -18.58
CA PHE A 28 -6.52 -24.42 -19.14
C PHE A 28 -6.58 -25.50 -18.04
N VAL A 29 -5.66 -25.47 -17.07
CA VAL A 29 -5.61 -26.45 -15.98
C VAL A 29 -6.78 -26.22 -15.00
N LYS A 30 -7.05 -24.98 -14.58
CA LYS A 30 -8.19 -24.69 -13.70
C LYS A 30 -9.57 -24.98 -14.34
N SER A 31 -9.70 -24.79 -15.66
CA SER A 31 -10.92 -25.14 -16.42
C SER A 31 -11.13 -26.66 -16.53
N LEU A 32 -10.05 -27.43 -16.69
CA LEU A 32 -10.06 -28.89 -16.63
C LEU A 32 -10.52 -29.41 -15.26
N TRP A 33 -10.12 -28.74 -14.18
CA TRP A 33 -10.55 -29.08 -12.81
C TRP A 33 -12.05 -28.81 -12.56
N LYS A 34 -12.61 -27.72 -13.10
CA LYS A 34 -14.06 -27.41 -12.98
C LYS A 34 -14.96 -28.29 -13.86
N LYS A 35 -14.47 -28.80 -14.99
CA LYS A 35 -15.28 -29.60 -15.93
C LYS A 35 -15.50 -31.06 -15.53
N LYS A 36 -14.87 -31.56 -14.47
CA LYS A 36 -14.92 -32.98 -14.08
C LYS A 36 -15.76 -33.30 -12.84
N THR A 37 -16.57 -32.37 -12.33
CA THR A 37 -17.46 -32.60 -11.18
C THR A 37 -18.85 -33.15 -11.51
N ASN A 38 -19.12 -33.55 -12.76
CA ASN A 38 -20.43 -34.08 -13.18
C ASN A 38 -20.40 -35.54 -13.67
N TYR A 39 -19.59 -36.41 -13.08
CA TYR A 39 -19.72 -37.86 -13.28
C TYR A 39 -19.52 -38.66 -11.99
N CYS A 40 -20.64 -39.22 -11.54
CA CYS A 40 -20.84 -40.50 -10.87
C CYS A 40 -20.30 -40.75 -9.44
N ASN A 41 -21.25 -41.17 -8.60
CA ASN A 41 -21.08 -41.92 -7.35
C ASN A 41 -20.17 -43.15 -7.54
N CYS A 42 -18.89 -43.00 -7.21
CA CYS A 42 -17.96 -44.05 -6.75
C CYS A 42 -16.71 -43.32 -6.21
N SER A 43 -16.38 -43.51 -4.93
CA SER A 43 -15.38 -42.75 -4.19
C SER A 43 -13.93 -43.12 -4.56
N SER A 44 -13.55 -42.96 -5.83
CA SER A 44 -12.15 -42.95 -6.23
C SER A 44 -11.51 -41.68 -5.65
N PRO A 45 -10.33 -41.76 -5.00
CA PRO A 45 -9.63 -40.57 -4.52
C PRO A 45 -9.45 -39.60 -5.68
N CYS A 46 -9.64 -38.30 -5.42
CA CYS A 46 -9.37 -37.32 -6.47
C CYS A 46 -7.89 -37.38 -6.84
N LEU A 47 -7.52 -36.99 -8.07
CA LEU A 47 -6.12 -37.02 -8.54
C LEU A 47 -5.13 -36.38 -7.55
N ARG A 48 -5.58 -35.37 -6.78
CA ARG A 48 -4.79 -34.76 -5.71
C ARG A 48 -4.43 -35.76 -4.60
N GLU A 49 -5.38 -36.55 -4.14
CA GLU A 49 -5.21 -37.56 -3.09
C GLU A 49 -4.43 -38.77 -3.59
N GLU A 50 -4.48 -39.06 -4.89
CA GLU A 50 -3.62 -40.07 -5.52
C GLU A 50 -2.16 -39.59 -5.64
N LEU A 51 -1.94 -38.32 -5.97
CA LEU A 51 -0.60 -37.75 -6.17
C LEU A 51 0.09 -37.28 -4.89
N LEU A 52 -0.68 -36.81 -3.90
CA LEU A 52 -0.15 -36.16 -2.70
C LEU A 52 -0.56 -36.93 -1.44
N CYS A 53 0.44 -37.42 -0.71
CA CYS A 53 0.24 -37.93 0.64
C CYS A 53 0.19 -36.77 1.65
N LYS A 54 -0.95 -36.57 2.31
CA LYS A 54 -1.12 -35.54 3.33
C LYS A 54 -0.35 -35.95 4.60
N THR A 55 0.78 -35.29 4.86
CA THR A 55 1.62 -35.55 6.04
C THR A 55 1.24 -34.70 7.25
N SER A 56 0.65 -33.52 7.03
CA SER A 56 0.17 -32.62 8.07
C SER A 56 -0.98 -31.75 7.56
N GLU A 57 -1.68 -31.08 8.48
CA GLU A 57 -2.58 -29.99 8.10
C GLU A 57 -1.78 -28.79 7.58
N PRO A 58 -2.27 -28.06 6.57
CA PRO A 58 -1.67 -26.80 6.15
C PRO A 58 -1.71 -25.78 7.31
N VAL A 59 -0.65 -24.98 7.43
CA VAL A 59 -0.64 -23.83 8.36
C VAL A 59 -1.76 -22.87 7.95
N ARG A 60 -2.69 -22.59 8.86
CA ARG A 60 -3.93 -21.84 8.56
C ARG A 60 -3.72 -20.33 8.46
N ASP A 61 -2.71 -19.79 9.14
CA ASP A 61 -2.44 -18.35 9.15
C ASP A 61 -0.98 -18.11 9.51
N CYS A 62 -0.23 -17.47 8.62
CA CYS A 62 1.20 -17.23 8.79
C CYS A 62 1.53 -15.87 9.41
N CYS A 63 0.59 -15.20 10.10
CA CYS A 63 0.79 -13.88 10.72
C CYS A 63 1.32 -12.78 9.77
N HIS A 64 1.24 -12.99 8.46
CA HIS A 64 1.72 -12.07 7.42
C HIS A 64 0.61 -11.62 6.47
N LYS A 65 -0.65 -11.98 6.76
CA LYS A 65 -1.79 -11.60 5.94
C LYS A 65 -1.96 -10.09 5.92
N VAL A 66 -2.06 -9.52 4.72
CA VAL A 66 -2.30 -8.08 4.51
C VAL A 66 -3.65 -7.89 3.83
N THR A 67 -4.52 -7.08 4.43
CA THR A 67 -5.76 -6.63 3.80
C THR A 67 -5.55 -5.28 3.12
N VAL A 68 -5.99 -5.15 1.87
CA VAL A 68 -6.10 -3.88 1.15
C VAL A 68 -7.58 -3.56 0.96
N VAL A 69 -8.05 -2.47 1.58
CA VAL A 69 -9.42 -2.00 1.45
C VAL A 69 -9.49 -0.94 0.35
N GLY A 70 -10.18 -1.27 -0.73
CA GLY A 70 -10.36 -0.45 -1.93
C GLY A 70 -9.52 -0.96 -3.11
N ALA A 71 -10.18 -1.51 -4.13
CA ALA A 71 -9.64 -1.87 -5.44
C ALA A 71 -9.53 -0.64 -6.38
N GLY A 72 -9.27 0.54 -5.82
CA GLY A 72 -8.95 1.76 -6.55
C GLY A 72 -7.52 1.75 -7.11
N MET A 73 -7.14 2.80 -7.84
CA MET A 73 -5.79 2.89 -8.41
C MET A 73 -4.67 2.78 -7.34
N VAL A 74 -4.92 3.32 -6.14
CA VAL A 74 -3.97 3.26 -5.01
C VAL A 74 -3.89 1.86 -4.44
N GLY A 75 -5.03 1.21 -4.16
CA GLY A 75 -5.03 -0.15 -3.59
C GLY A 75 -4.48 -1.19 -4.54
N VAL A 76 -4.78 -1.10 -5.84
CA VAL A 76 -4.17 -1.95 -6.88
C VAL A 76 -2.65 -1.71 -6.97
N ALA A 77 -2.19 -0.46 -6.87
CA ALA A 77 -0.76 -0.17 -6.85
C ALA A 77 -0.08 -0.74 -5.59
N LEU A 78 -0.72 -0.62 -4.42
CA LEU A 78 -0.22 -1.21 -3.18
C LEU A 78 -0.15 -2.74 -3.26
N ALA A 79 -1.22 -3.39 -3.73
CA ALA A 79 -1.24 -4.84 -3.94
C ALA A 79 -0.14 -5.29 -4.90
N ASN A 80 0.04 -4.60 -6.04
CA ASN A 80 1.16 -4.84 -6.96
C ASN A 80 2.52 -4.69 -6.28
N SER A 81 2.72 -3.62 -5.50
CA SER A 81 3.98 -3.40 -4.77
C SER A 81 4.27 -4.55 -3.80
N LEU A 82 3.28 -4.99 -3.02
CA LEU A 82 3.43 -6.10 -2.07
C LEU A 82 3.71 -7.43 -2.76
N LEU A 83 3.00 -7.72 -3.86
CA LEU A 83 3.12 -8.97 -4.60
C LEU A 83 4.43 -9.05 -5.40
N PHE A 84 4.79 -7.99 -6.13
CA PHE A 84 6.00 -7.97 -6.96
C PHE A 84 7.29 -7.96 -6.14
N GLN A 85 7.27 -7.30 -4.97
CA GLN A 85 8.40 -7.34 -4.03
C GLN A 85 8.37 -8.58 -3.13
N ARG A 86 7.35 -9.45 -3.27
CA ARG A 86 7.16 -10.68 -2.47
C ARG A 86 7.19 -10.40 -0.96
N VAL A 87 6.50 -9.33 -0.55
CA VAL A 87 6.43 -8.88 0.85
C VAL A 87 5.56 -9.81 1.68
N THR A 88 4.45 -10.26 1.11
CA THR A 88 3.53 -11.22 1.75
C THR A 88 3.09 -12.27 0.75
N SER A 89 2.86 -13.49 1.24
CA SER A 89 2.26 -14.59 0.51
C SER A 89 0.75 -14.70 0.69
N HIS A 90 0.13 -13.80 1.47
CA HIS A 90 -1.32 -13.82 1.71
C HIS A 90 -1.88 -12.40 1.69
N ILE A 91 -2.67 -12.10 0.66
CA ILE A 91 -3.34 -10.82 0.50
C ILE A 91 -4.86 -11.01 0.45
N ALA A 92 -5.59 -10.11 1.12
CA ALA A 92 -7.03 -10.01 1.04
C ALA A 92 -7.42 -8.64 0.46
N MET A 93 -8.32 -8.60 -0.51
CA MET A 93 -8.86 -7.35 -1.05
C MET A 93 -10.35 -7.23 -0.82
N VAL A 94 -10.79 -6.05 -0.38
CA VAL A 94 -12.21 -5.75 -0.20
C VAL A 94 -12.53 -4.46 -0.92
N ASP A 95 -13.63 -4.45 -1.68
CA ASP A 95 -14.17 -3.25 -2.32
C ASP A 95 -15.69 -3.38 -2.45
N VAL A 96 -16.40 -2.26 -2.51
CA VAL A 96 -17.85 -2.21 -2.68
C VAL A 96 -18.30 -2.50 -4.12
N PHE A 97 -17.39 -2.44 -5.09
CA PHE A 97 -17.66 -2.68 -6.51
C PHE A 97 -17.26 -4.11 -6.94
N PRO A 98 -18.18 -5.10 -6.86
CA PRO A 98 -17.84 -6.52 -7.01
C PRO A 98 -17.18 -6.86 -8.35
N LYS A 99 -17.70 -6.35 -9.47
CA LYS A 99 -17.15 -6.65 -10.80
C LYS A 99 -15.72 -6.14 -10.97
N LYS A 100 -15.43 -4.96 -10.41
CA LYS A 100 -14.09 -4.39 -10.47
C LYS A 100 -13.14 -5.20 -9.61
N LEU A 101 -13.55 -5.51 -8.37
CA LEU A 101 -12.80 -6.33 -7.45
C LEU A 101 -12.49 -7.72 -8.03
N GLU A 102 -13.47 -8.37 -8.63
CA GLU A 102 -13.31 -9.67 -9.29
C GLU A 102 -12.31 -9.58 -10.46
N GLY A 103 -12.40 -8.53 -11.28
CA GLY A 103 -11.45 -8.28 -12.36
C GLY A 103 -10.00 -8.14 -11.87
N GLU A 104 -9.77 -7.28 -10.88
CA GLU A 104 -8.43 -7.07 -10.29
C GLU A 104 -7.93 -8.35 -9.60
N GLY A 105 -8.80 -9.05 -8.85
CA GLY A 105 -8.47 -10.29 -8.16
C GLY A 105 -8.08 -11.42 -9.11
N MET A 106 -8.78 -11.55 -10.25
CA MET A 106 -8.43 -12.51 -11.30
C MET A 106 -7.09 -12.16 -11.96
N ASP A 107 -6.79 -10.88 -12.16
CA ASP A 107 -5.53 -10.43 -12.76
C ASP A 107 -4.33 -10.80 -11.88
N PHE A 108 -4.43 -10.56 -10.57
CA PHE A 108 -3.43 -11.04 -9.60
C PHE A 108 -3.33 -12.57 -9.58
N SER A 109 -4.46 -13.26 -9.66
CA SER A 109 -4.51 -14.73 -9.66
C SER A 109 -3.86 -15.34 -10.91
N HIS A 110 -3.98 -14.71 -12.07
CA HIS A 110 -3.28 -15.15 -13.29
C HIS A 110 -1.76 -14.90 -13.19
N SER A 111 -1.36 -13.87 -12.44
CA SER A 111 0.04 -13.52 -12.24
C SER A 111 0.73 -14.37 -11.17
N SER A 112 -0.04 -15.09 -10.32
CA SER A 112 0.42 -15.89 -9.17
C SER A 112 1.67 -16.74 -9.44
N VAL A 113 1.71 -17.41 -10.60
CA VAL A 113 2.82 -18.28 -11.04
C VAL A 113 4.17 -17.55 -11.06
N PHE A 114 4.19 -16.25 -11.35
CA PHE A 114 5.42 -15.45 -11.47
C PHE A 114 5.84 -14.80 -10.14
N ILE A 115 4.92 -14.68 -9.20
CA ILE A 115 5.07 -13.92 -7.95
C ILE A 115 5.17 -14.81 -6.70
N GLY A 116 5.39 -16.11 -6.88
CA GLY A 116 5.61 -17.07 -5.78
C GLY A 116 4.33 -17.68 -5.21
N ASP A 117 3.29 -17.81 -6.06
CA ASP A 117 1.99 -18.42 -5.74
C ASP A 117 1.35 -17.94 -4.42
N PRO A 118 1.15 -16.62 -4.26
CA PRO A 118 0.50 -16.07 -3.07
C PRO A 118 -0.98 -16.44 -3.03
N LYS A 119 -1.50 -16.65 -1.83
CA LYS A 119 -2.93 -16.76 -1.58
C LYS A 119 -3.59 -15.38 -1.70
N ILE A 120 -4.39 -15.21 -2.75
CA ILE A 120 -5.12 -13.97 -3.03
C ILE A 120 -6.61 -14.22 -2.76
N GLU A 121 -7.15 -13.58 -1.73
CA GLU A 121 -8.58 -13.61 -1.39
C GLU A 121 -9.20 -12.26 -1.75
N TYR A 122 -10.40 -12.26 -2.32
CA TYR A 122 -11.10 -11.02 -2.63
C TYR A 122 -12.62 -11.23 -2.57
N ASP A 123 -13.30 -10.37 -1.82
CA ASP A 123 -14.76 -10.37 -1.72
C ASP A 123 -15.24 -8.96 -1.30
N THR A 124 -16.51 -8.69 -1.56
CA THR A 124 -17.22 -7.53 -1.01
C THR A 124 -17.47 -7.67 0.50
N ASP A 125 -17.56 -8.89 1.02
CA ASP A 125 -17.72 -9.15 2.46
C ASP A 125 -16.38 -9.01 3.20
N PHE A 126 -16.40 -8.30 4.34
CA PHE A 126 -15.24 -8.14 5.21
C PHE A 126 -14.77 -9.45 5.86
N CYS A 127 -15.52 -10.55 5.80
CA CYS A 127 -15.10 -11.84 6.34
C CYS A 127 -13.74 -12.32 5.78
N VAL A 128 -13.42 -11.99 4.52
CA VAL A 128 -12.12 -12.31 3.91
C VAL A 128 -10.96 -11.58 4.57
N THR A 129 -11.22 -10.56 5.38
CA THR A 129 -10.19 -9.79 6.09
C THR A 129 -9.79 -10.41 7.43
N SER A 130 -10.38 -11.54 7.81
CA SER A 130 -10.12 -12.19 9.10
C SER A 130 -8.64 -12.48 9.34
N ASN A 131 -8.17 -12.21 10.56
CA ASN A 131 -6.81 -12.43 11.04
C ASN A 131 -5.69 -11.73 10.26
N SER A 132 -5.99 -10.60 9.63
CA SER A 132 -4.96 -9.79 8.98
C SER A 132 -4.00 -9.20 10.01
N LYS A 133 -2.69 -9.25 9.70
CA LYS A 133 -1.66 -8.57 10.50
C LYS A 133 -1.64 -7.07 10.23
N VAL A 134 -1.89 -6.69 8.97
CA VAL A 134 -1.97 -5.29 8.55
C VAL A 134 -3.21 -5.07 7.70
N VAL A 135 -3.94 -3.99 7.98
CA VAL A 135 -5.10 -3.54 7.20
C VAL A 135 -4.78 -2.17 6.63
N ALA A 136 -4.55 -2.10 5.31
CA ALA A 136 -4.29 -0.86 4.59
C ALA A 136 -5.60 -0.30 4.01
N ILE A 137 -6.00 0.87 4.48
CA ILE A 137 -7.20 1.57 4.02
C ILE A 137 -6.81 2.50 2.87
N CYS A 138 -7.19 2.09 1.66
CA CYS A 138 -7.04 2.87 0.43
C CYS A 138 -8.41 3.34 -0.12
N ALA A 139 -9.50 2.95 0.54
CA ALA A 139 -10.85 3.39 0.21
C ALA A 139 -11.02 4.86 0.57
N GLY A 140 -11.57 5.62 -0.37
CA GLY A 140 -11.81 7.04 -0.21
C GLY A 140 -12.41 7.63 -1.47
N VAL A 141 -13.12 8.72 -1.28
CA VAL A 141 -13.69 9.50 -2.38
C VAL A 141 -12.73 10.58 -2.80
N ARG A 142 -12.70 10.85 -4.11
CA ARG A 142 -11.97 11.99 -4.65
C ARG A 142 -12.78 13.26 -4.47
N GLN A 143 -12.08 14.38 -4.34
CA GLN A 143 -12.69 15.69 -4.39
C GLN A 143 -13.33 15.91 -5.76
N ILE A 144 -14.57 16.36 -5.77
CA ILE A 144 -15.29 16.77 -6.98
C ILE A 144 -14.93 18.23 -7.27
N LYS A 145 -14.86 18.63 -8.55
CA LYS A 145 -14.54 20.01 -8.92
C LYS A 145 -15.60 20.96 -8.33
N GLY A 146 -15.17 21.92 -7.51
CA GLY A 146 -16.06 22.88 -6.84
C GLY A 146 -16.54 22.45 -5.44
N GLU A 147 -16.22 21.23 -5.00
CA GLU A 147 -16.53 20.74 -3.65
C GLU A 147 -15.61 21.37 -2.59
N THR A 148 -16.13 21.70 -1.41
CA THR A 148 -15.30 22.21 -0.31
C THR A 148 -14.43 21.10 0.29
N ARG A 149 -13.36 21.47 1.00
CA ARG A 149 -12.53 20.49 1.73
C ARG A 149 -13.31 19.79 2.85
N LEU A 150 -14.25 20.50 3.47
CA LEU A 150 -15.07 19.96 4.57
C LEU A 150 -16.02 18.87 4.06
N ASP A 151 -16.69 19.10 2.92
CA ASP A 151 -17.61 18.11 2.33
C ASP A 151 -16.86 16.81 1.96
N LEU A 152 -15.66 16.95 1.39
CA LEU A 152 -14.80 15.81 1.07
C LEU A 152 -14.43 15.00 2.33
N VAL A 153 -14.06 15.70 3.41
CA VAL A 153 -13.70 15.07 4.68
C VAL A 153 -14.91 14.36 5.28
N GLN A 154 -16.09 14.99 5.26
CA GLN A 154 -17.33 14.42 5.78
C GLN A 154 -17.70 13.11 5.07
N ARG A 155 -17.65 13.08 3.73
CA ARG A 155 -17.90 11.84 2.95
C ARG A 155 -16.88 10.75 3.26
N ASN A 156 -15.60 11.10 3.40
CA ASN A 156 -14.58 10.13 3.78
C ASN A 156 -14.79 9.59 5.20
N ILE A 157 -15.27 10.41 6.14
CA ILE A 157 -15.62 9.96 7.49
C ILE A 157 -16.77 8.98 7.47
N GLU A 158 -17.81 9.23 6.68
CA GLU A 158 -18.94 8.30 6.53
C GLU A 158 -18.48 6.94 6.00
N ILE A 159 -17.58 6.94 5.01
CA ILE A 159 -16.95 5.71 4.52
C ILE A 159 -16.16 5.02 5.65
N LEU A 160 -15.29 5.74 6.35
CA LEU A 160 -14.50 5.19 7.46
C LEU A 160 -15.38 4.61 8.56
N LYS A 161 -16.48 5.28 8.93
CA LYS A 161 -17.46 4.80 9.91
C LYS A 161 -18.10 3.46 9.51
N SER A 162 -18.31 3.23 8.22
CA SER A 162 -18.86 1.97 7.72
C SER A 162 -17.84 0.83 7.64
N ILE A 163 -16.57 1.12 7.33
CA ILE A 163 -15.55 0.09 7.10
C ILE A 163 -14.77 -0.29 8.37
N ILE A 164 -14.50 0.64 9.27
CA ILE A 164 -13.63 0.39 10.43
C ILE A 164 -14.23 -0.65 11.40
N PRO A 165 -15.51 -0.54 11.82
CA PRO A 165 -16.08 -1.51 12.77
C PRO A 165 -16.01 -2.98 12.31
N PRO A 166 -16.43 -3.36 11.08
CA PRO A 166 -16.30 -4.74 10.64
C PRO A 166 -14.83 -5.19 10.51
N LEU A 167 -13.91 -4.33 10.06
CA LEU A 167 -12.49 -4.67 9.98
C LEU A 167 -11.89 -4.98 11.36
N VAL A 168 -12.21 -4.17 12.38
CA VAL A 168 -11.75 -4.40 13.76
C VAL A 168 -12.36 -5.69 14.33
N ASN A 169 -13.62 -5.99 13.99
CA ASN A 169 -14.27 -7.22 14.43
C ASN A 169 -13.59 -8.48 13.87
N TYR A 170 -13.23 -8.48 12.59
CA TYR A 170 -12.56 -9.62 11.95
C TYR A 170 -11.05 -9.68 12.23
N SER A 171 -10.41 -8.54 12.52
CA SER A 171 -8.97 -8.42 12.73
C SER A 171 -8.62 -7.46 13.89
N PRO A 172 -8.91 -7.86 15.14
CA PRO A 172 -8.72 -6.98 16.31
C PRO A 172 -7.26 -6.66 16.62
N ASN A 173 -6.33 -7.53 16.21
CA ASN A 173 -4.88 -7.37 16.45
C ASN A 173 -4.14 -6.74 15.26
N ALA A 174 -4.85 -6.26 14.24
CA ALA A 174 -4.24 -5.68 13.05
C ALA A 174 -3.66 -4.28 13.31
N VAL A 175 -2.55 -3.98 12.64
CA VAL A 175 -2.09 -2.61 12.48
C VAL A 175 -2.85 -1.96 11.32
N PHE A 176 -3.51 -0.84 11.58
CA PHE A 176 -4.26 -0.09 10.56
C PHE A 176 -3.38 0.98 9.93
N LEU A 177 -3.21 0.90 8.61
CA LEU A 177 -2.49 1.90 7.81
C LEU A 177 -3.49 2.72 6.99
N VAL A 178 -3.66 3.99 7.36
CA VAL A 178 -4.44 4.96 6.56
C VAL A 178 -3.48 5.71 5.65
N VAL A 179 -3.69 5.62 4.34
CA VAL A 179 -2.78 6.18 3.35
C VAL A 179 -3.04 7.69 3.18
N SER A 180 -2.13 8.53 3.69
CA SER A 180 -2.19 10.01 3.60
C SER A 180 -0.84 10.62 3.19
N ASN A 181 -0.85 11.84 2.66
CA ASN A 181 0.39 12.52 2.25
C ASN A 181 1.10 13.21 3.44
N PRO A 182 2.44 13.06 3.59
CA PRO A 182 3.21 13.72 4.65
C PRO A 182 3.65 15.14 4.29
N VAL A 183 4.11 15.91 5.29
CA VAL A 183 4.73 17.25 5.16
C VAL A 183 6.23 17.15 5.47
N PRO A 184 7.13 17.78 4.68
CA PRO A 184 8.58 17.71 4.92
C PRO A 184 9.04 18.58 6.10
N LEU A 185 10.10 18.15 6.81
CA LEU A 185 10.75 18.88 7.92
C LEU A 185 12.26 19.01 7.65
N TRP A 186 12.77 20.24 7.55
CA TRP A 186 14.16 20.53 7.14
C TRP A 186 15.19 20.41 8.29
N SER A 187 14.81 20.70 9.53
CA SER A 187 15.65 20.54 10.74
C SER A 187 16.25 19.16 10.91
N GLY A 188 15.57 18.11 10.43
CA GLY A 188 16.01 16.73 10.58
C GLY A 188 16.97 16.26 9.49
N VAL A 189 17.20 17.05 8.44
CA VAL A 189 18.00 16.65 7.27
C VAL A 189 19.47 16.62 7.65
N ASN A 190 20.07 15.43 7.55
CA ASN A 190 21.50 15.22 7.75
C ASN A 190 22.05 14.28 6.67
N VAL A 191 23.33 14.45 6.35
CA VAL A 191 24.07 13.54 5.48
C VAL A 191 25.31 13.08 6.23
N ALA A 192 25.47 11.76 6.38
CA ALA A 192 26.56 11.15 7.13
C ALA A 192 26.73 11.69 8.56
N GLY A 193 25.63 12.07 9.22
CA GLY A 193 25.64 12.61 10.59
C GLY A 193 25.93 14.11 10.70
N VAL A 194 26.20 14.80 9.59
CA VAL A 194 26.31 16.27 9.56
C VAL A 194 24.95 16.88 9.26
N GLN A 195 24.45 17.76 10.14
CA GLN A 195 23.17 18.41 9.92
C GLN A 195 23.31 19.47 8.82
N PHE A 196 22.36 19.53 7.89
CA PHE A 196 22.39 20.54 6.82
C PHE A 196 22.40 21.97 7.37
N ARG A 197 21.79 22.18 8.54
CA ARG A 197 21.81 23.46 9.26
C ARG A 197 23.21 23.91 9.68
N ASP A 198 24.12 22.98 9.96
CA ASP A 198 25.50 23.33 10.35
C ASP A 198 26.27 23.95 9.18
N ILE A 199 25.83 23.67 7.94
CA ILE A 199 26.41 24.16 6.69
C ILE A 199 25.63 25.37 6.18
N ILE A 200 24.29 25.29 6.19
CA ILE A 200 23.36 26.33 5.72
C ILE A 200 22.39 26.67 6.87
N PRO A 201 22.75 27.63 7.75
CA PRO A 201 21.96 27.93 8.95
C PRO A 201 20.53 28.42 8.65
N ASN A 202 20.35 29.04 7.50
CA ASN A 202 19.10 29.59 6.96
C ASN A 202 18.36 28.63 6.01
N ILE A 203 18.73 27.34 5.96
CA ILE A 203 18.13 26.38 5.03
C ILE A 203 16.60 26.32 5.13
N GLY A 204 15.94 26.38 3.97
CA GLY A 204 14.47 26.34 3.91
C GLY A 204 13.77 27.63 4.38
N LEU A 205 14.52 28.70 4.65
CA LEU A 205 13.99 30.06 4.80
C LEU A 205 13.99 30.77 3.44
N GLU A 206 13.23 31.87 3.32
CA GLU A 206 13.25 32.70 2.10
C GLU A 206 14.61 33.35 1.85
N THR A 207 15.41 33.49 2.89
CA THR A 207 16.76 34.05 2.85
C THR A 207 17.84 33.01 2.49
N ASP A 208 17.46 31.77 2.18
CA ASP A 208 18.36 30.71 1.74
C ASP A 208 18.86 30.98 0.31
N ASP A 209 20.17 31.16 0.16
CA ASP A 209 20.80 31.45 -1.14
C ASP A 209 20.65 30.29 -2.14
N GLU A 210 20.58 29.05 -1.65
CA GLU A 210 20.36 27.84 -2.46
C GLU A 210 18.88 27.53 -2.67
N ARG A 211 17.98 28.29 -2.02
CA ARG A 211 16.53 28.22 -2.17
C ARG A 211 15.94 26.83 -1.95
N TRP A 212 16.37 26.09 -0.93
CA TRP A 212 15.80 24.77 -0.61
C TRP A 212 14.30 24.81 -0.31
N ILE A 213 13.77 25.99 0.05
CA ILE A 213 12.33 26.23 0.16
C ILE A 213 11.55 25.94 -1.15
N GLU A 214 12.17 26.14 -2.32
CA GLU A 214 11.57 25.82 -3.62
C GLU A 214 11.30 24.32 -3.77
N ILE A 215 12.21 23.47 -3.27
CA ILE A 215 12.01 22.00 -3.27
C ILE A 215 10.79 21.61 -2.44
N SER A 216 10.60 22.23 -1.26
CA SER A 216 9.40 22.00 -0.44
C SER A 216 8.12 22.37 -1.20
N ASN A 217 8.14 23.53 -1.84
CA ASN A 217 7.02 24.02 -2.66
C ASN A 217 6.73 23.08 -3.84
N ASP A 218 7.76 22.55 -4.48
CA ASP A 218 7.62 21.61 -5.58
C ASP A 218 7.07 20.27 -5.11
N VAL A 219 7.53 19.73 -3.97
CA VAL A 219 7.00 18.49 -3.37
C VAL A 219 5.49 18.62 -3.10
N ILE A 220 5.04 19.76 -2.57
CA ILE A 220 3.61 20.02 -2.34
C ILE A 220 2.84 20.02 -3.67
N LYS A 221 3.42 20.57 -4.73
CA LYS A 221 2.79 20.67 -6.06
C LYS A 221 2.82 19.35 -6.84
N LEU A 222 3.81 18.47 -6.63
CA LEU A 222 3.99 17.23 -7.39
C LEU A 222 2.73 16.36 -7.41
N GLY A 223 2.07 16.21 -6.27
CA GLY A 223 0.83 15.43 -6.18
C GLY A 223 -0.32 16.04 -7.02
N ALA A 224 -0.40 17.36 -7.11
CA ALA A 224 -1.36 18.03 -7.99
C ALA A 224 -0.95 17.90 -9.47
N MET A 225 0.34 18.11 -9.79
CA MET A 225 0.86 18.02 -11.15
C MET A 225 0.67 16.62 -11.76
N VAL A 226 1.01 15.55 -11.03
CA VAL A 226 0.79 14.17 -11.49
C VAL A 226 -0.70 13.91 -11.74
N ARG A 227 -1.58 14.42 -10.87
CA ARG A 227 -3.03 14.29 -11.08
C ARG A 227 -3.52 15.07 -12.30
N CYS A 228 -2.99 16.26 -12.57
CA CYS A 228 -3.32 17.02 -13.78
C CYS A 228 -2.87 16.31 -15.06
N LEU A 229 -1.68 15.67 -15.04
CA LEU A 229 -1.11 15.01 -16.21
C LEU A 229 -1.64 13.59 -16.45
N LYS A 230 -1.74 12.77 -15.40
CA LYS A 230 -2.10 11.34 -15.46
C LYS A 230 -3.55 11.07 -15.07
N GLY A 231 -4.22 12.02 -14.39
CA GLY A 231 -5.57 11.86 -13.83
C GLY A 231 -5.62 11.18 -12.45
N TYR A 232 -4.51 10.66 -11.94
CA TYR A 232 -4.41 10.01 -10.62
C TYR A 232 -2.95 9.81 -10.18
N SER A 233 -2.74 9.67 -8.87
CA SER A 233 -1.47 9.23 -8.26
C SER A 233 -1.65 7.82 -7.69
N ASN A 234 -0.73 6.90 -7.98
CA ASN A 234 -0.83 5.52 -7.51
C ASN A 234 0.51 4.86 -7.20
N THR A 235 1.47 4.86 -8.14
CA THR A 235 2.71 4.08 -7.99
C THR A 235 3.55 4.51 -6.79
N ALA A 236 3.83 5.80 -6.64
CA ALA A 236 4.66 6.31 -5.54
C ALA A 236 4.03 6.03 -4.17
N ILE A 237 2.71 6.21 -4.05
CA ILE A 237 2.00 5.97 -2.80
C ILE A 237 1.87 4.48 -2.49
N GLY A 238 1.69 3.62 -3.50
CA GLY A 238 1.70 2.17 -3.33
C GLY A 238 3.04 1.64 -2.82
N LEU A 239 4.15 2.14 -3.37
CA LEU A 239 5.50 1.80 -2.90
C LEU A 239 5.75 2.31 -1.48
N SER A 240 5.41 3.57 -1.19
CA SER A 240 5.60 4.15 0.15
C SER A 240 4.78 3.42 1.22
N ALA A 241 3.54 3.05 0.92
CA ALA A 241 2.72 2.25 1.83
C ALA A 241 3.28 0.82 1.98
N ALA A 242 3.82 0.21 0.91
CA ALA A 242 4.48 -1.08 1.00
C ALA A 242 5.72 -1.03 1.92
N ASP A 243 6.52 0.04 1.90
CA ASP A 243 7.68 0.20 2.80
C ASP A 243 7.26 0.20 4.28
N ILE A 244 6.14 0.86 4.62
CA ILE A 244 5.58 0.84 5.98
C ILE A 244 5.13 -0.58 6.35
N ILE A 245 4.45 -1.27 5.44
CA ILE A 245 3.99 -2.65 5.66
C ILE A 245 5.18 -3.61 5.83
N ILE A 246 6.25 -3.43 5.06
CA ILE A 246 7.50 -4.19 5.21
C ILE A 246 8.08 -3.98 6.61
N ALA A 247 8.14 -2.73 7.08
CA ALA A 247 8.66 -2.42 8.41
C ALA A 247 7.83 -3.09 9.53
N ILE A 248 6.51 -3.12 9.38
CA ILE A 248 5.61 -3.82 10.31
C ILE A 248 5.82 -5.34 10.25
N LEU A 249 5.71 -5.94 9.07
CA LEU A 249 5.77 -7.39 8.90
C LEU A 249 7.13 -7.99 9.26
N ARG A 250 8.22 -7.24 9.05
CA ARG A 250 9.58 -7.67 9.37
C ARG A 250 10.10 -7.13 10.70
N ASN A 251 9.27 -6.39 11.45
CA ASN A 251 9.62 -5.76 12.73
C ASN A 251 10.95 -4.98 12.70
N THR A 252 11.18 -4.19 11.64
CA THR A 252 12.52 -3.60 11.40
C THR A 252 12.85 -2.43 12.33
N GLN A 253 11.85 -1.87 13.03
CA GLN A 253 12.00 -0.64 13.84
C GLN A 253 12.52 0.54 13.02
N THR A 254 12.17 0.60 11.73
CA THR A 254 12.60 1.68 10.83
C THR A 254 11.92 2.99 11.21
N ILE A 255 12.67 4.09 11.17
CA ILE A 255 12.11 5.44 11.35
C ILE A 255 11.45 5.90 10.06
N ILE A 256 10.12 6.07 10.09
CA ILE A 256 9.32 6.54 8.95
C ILE A 256 8.42 7.69 9.42
N PRO A 257 8.32 8.80 8.67
CA PRO A 257 7.36 9.86 8.97
C PRO A 257 5.94 9.37 8.67
N VAL A 258 5.16 9.12 9.72
CA VAL A 258 3.75 8.69 9.64
C VAL A 258 2.88 9.58 10.49
N SER A 259 1.58 9.66 10.15
CA SER A 259 0.61 10.40 10.94
C SER A 259 0.37 9.72 12.29
N THR A 260 0.57 10.43 13.40
CA THR A 260 0.39 9.94 14.77
C THR A 260 -0.23 11.02 15.65
N LEU A 261 -0.74 10.61 16.82
CA LEU A 261 -1.27 11.55 17.81
C LEU A 261 -0.13 12.45 18.32
N VAL A 262 -0.28 13.76 18.15
CA VAL A 262 0.75 14.74 18.52
C VAL A 262 0.45 15.48 19.82
N GLN A 263 -0.62 15.14 20.52
CA GLN A 263 -0.94 15.74 21.81
C GLN A 263 0.22 15.54 22.79
N GLY A 264 0.65 16.62 23.45
CA GLY A 264 1.80 16.61 24.35
C GLY A 264 3.16 16.69 23.64
N HIS A 265 3.21 16.73 22.31
CA HIS A 265 4.42 16.96 21.53
C HIS A 265 4.45 18.38 20.96
N HIS A 266 5.61 19.04 21.00
CA HIS A 266 5.83 20.37 20.41
C HIS A 266 4.82 21.46 20.84
N ASP A 267 4.40 21.41 22.12
CA ASP A 267 3.42 22.31 22.74
C ASP A 267 2.01 22.26 22.13
N VAL A 268 1.64 21.10 21.57
CA VAL A 268 0.28 20.84 21.12
C VAL A 268 -0.57 20.30 22.27
N GLY A 269 -1.59 21.05 22.69
CA GLY A 269 -2.50 20.65 23.77
C GLY A 269 -3.72 19.81 23.35
N HIS A 270 -4.10 19.88 22.07
CA HIS A 270 -5.30 19.23 21.54
C HIS A 270 -5.01 17.88 20.90
N GLU A 271 -5.98 16.96 20.92
CA GLU A 271 -5.92 15.68 20.21
C GLU A 271 -6.02 15.89 18.71
N MET A 272 -4.88 15.76 18.01
CA MET A 272 -4.81 15.81 16.56
C MET A 272 -3.74 14.85 16.03
N PHE A 273 -3.87 14.49 14.76
CA PHE A 273 -2.93 13.61 14.07
C PHE A 273 -2.12 14.39 13.04
N LEU A 274 -0.79 14.37 13.18
CA LEU A 274 0.15 14.97 12.24
C LEU A 274 1.32 14.01 12.00
N SER A 275 2.02 14.21 10.88
CA SER A 275 3.20 13.42 10.56
C SER A 275 4.37 13.75 11.50
N LEU A 276 4.82 12.75 12.25
CA LEU A 276 6.07 12.78 13.01
C LEU A 276 6.92 11.55 12.64
N PRO A 277 8.26 11.63 12.72
CA PRO A 277 9.10 10.45 12.56
C PRO A 277 8.81 9.45 13.68
N CYS A 278 8.40 8.25 13.31
CA CYS A 278 8.05 7.20 14.24
C CYS A 278 8.87 5.95 13.93
N ALA A 279 9.31 5.25 14.98
CA ALA A 279 9.82 3.89 14.83
C ALA A 279 8.63 2.95 14.56
N ILE A 280 8.70 2.22 13.45
CA ILE A 280 7.65 1.30 13.00
C ILE A 280 8.12 -0.14 13.19
N GLY A 281 7.39 -0.90 13.98
CA GLY A 281 7.63 -2.33 14.24
C GLY A 281 6.36 -3.17 14.08
N GLU A 282 6.41 -4.40 14.56
CA GLU A 282 5.31 -5.38 14.41
C GLU A 282 3.98 -4.97 15.05
N ASN A 283 4.04 -4.04 16.01
CA ASN A 283 2.89 -3.49 16.73
C ASN A 283 2.49 -2.10 16.21
N GLY A 284 2.97 -1.70 15.03
CA GLY A 284 2.75 -0.37 14.47
C GLY A 284 3.78 0.62 15.00
N ILE A 285 3.31 1.77 15.50
CA ILE A 285 4.18 2.81 16.06
C ILE A 285 4.67 2.36 17.45
N THR A 286 5.98 2.14 17.59
CA THR A 286 6.60 1.75 18.86
C THR A 286 7.15 2.95 19.61
N GLN A 287 7.67 3.95 18.89
CA GLN A 287 8.25 5.16 19.45
C GLN A 287 8.01 6.37 18.55
N ILE A 288 7.83 7.54 19.14
CA ILE A 288 7.77 8.83 18.44
C ILE A 288 9.09 9.57 18.70
N ILE A 289 9.80 9.94 17.63
CA ILE A 289 11.06 10.67 17.75
C ILE A 289 10.76 12.13 18.13
N ARG A 290 11.31 12.57 19.26
CA ARG A 290 11.25 13.97 19.69
C ARG A 290 12.29 14.77 18.91
N MET A 291 11.84 15.55 17.94
CA MET A 291 12.72 16.38 17.12
C MET A 291 13.09 17.69 17.84
N HIS A 292 14.33 18.13 17.64
CA HIS A 292 14.75 19.47 18.02
C HIS A 292 14.42 20.46 16.89
N MET A 293 13.23 21.06 16.95
CA MET A 293 12.77 22.07 15.99
C MET A 293 13.29 23.46 16.34
N THR A 294 13.53 24.31 15.33
CA THR A 294 13.71 25.76 15.57
C THR A 294 12.41 26.42 15.98
N GLU A 295 12.49 27.62 16.56
CA GLU A 295 11.32 28.46 16.82
C GLU A 295 10.52 28.76 15.55
N TYR A 296 11.19 28.92 14.40
CA TYR A 296 10.51 29.11 13.12
C TYR A 296 9.72 27.86 12.70
N GLU A 297 10.35 26.69 12.71
CA GLU A 297 9.70 25.42 12.33
C GLU A 297 8.60 25.04 13.31
N LYS A 298 8.80 25.30 14.61
CA LYS A 298 7.79 25.10 15.64
C LYS A 298 6.56 25.98 15.38
N LYS A 299 6.74 27.24 14.99
CA LYS A 299 5.63 28.11 14.56
C LYS A 299 4.92 27.57 13.31
N GLN A 300 5.66 27.07 12.32
CA GLN A 300 5.06 26.46 11.11
C GLN A 300 4.29 25.17 11.42
N PHE A 301 4.85 24.34 12.30
CA PHE A 301 4.22 23.11 12.80
C PHE A 301 2.92 23.46 13.54
N GLN A 302 2.96 24.43 14.46
CA GLN A 302 1.79 24.91 15.19
C GLN A 302 0.73 25.54 14.26
N SER A 303 1.14 26.28 13.23
CA SER A 303 0.24 26.84 12.22
C SER A 303 -0.49 25.73 11.44
N SER A 304 0.24 24.67 11.07
CA SER A 304 -0.32 23.49 10.41
C SER A 304 -1.28 22.74 11.33
N ALA A 305 -0.88 22.54 12.59
CA ALA A 305 -1.70 21.97 13.66
C ALA A 305 -3.02 22.72 13.83
N ASN A 306 -2.97 24.06 13.95
CA ASN A 306 -4.16 24.90 14.09
C ASN A 306 -5.07 24.82 12.85
N SER A 307 -4.49 24.73 11.66
CA SER A 307 -5.25 24.58 10.42
C SER A 307 -6.01 23.26 10.38
N VAL A 308 -5.36 22.16 10.78
CA VAL A 308 -6.00 20.83 10.87
C VAL A 308 -7.07 20.83 11.97
N TYR A 309 -6.75 21.36 13.15
CA TYR A 309 -7.68 21.45 14.27
C TYR A 309 -8.94 22.26 13.93
N ASN A 310 -8.79 23.38 13.20
CA ASN A 310 -9.93 24.18 12.76
C ASN A 310 -10.87 23.42 11.82
N VAL A 311 -10.35 22.52 10.97
CA VAL A 311 -11.17 21.65 10.15
C VAL A 311 -11.80 20.55 11.02
N GLN A 312 -11.04 19.99 11.96
CA GLN A 312 -11.46 18.88 12.80
C GLN A 312 -12.57 19.25 13.79
N LYS A 313 -12.52 20.43 14.40
CA LYS A 313 -13.53 20.88 15.39
C LYS A 313 -14.94 21.03 14.78
N ASP A 314 -15.01 21.33 13.49
CA ASP A 314 -16.26 21.53 12.77
C ASP A 314 -16.88 20.18 12.33
N ILE A 315 -16.13 19.08 12.47
CA ILE A 315 -16.61 17.72 12.17
C ILE A 315 -17.42 17.22 13.35
N SER A 316 -18.74 17.26 13.20
CA SER A 316 -19.66 16.66 14.16
C SER A 316 -19.70 15.13 13.99
N ILE A 317 -18.91 14.40 14.78
CA ILE A 317 -19.09 12.96 14.92
C ILE A 317 -20.30 12.74 15.83
N LYS A 318 -21.51 12.72 15.25
CA LYS A 318 -22.66 12.17 15.97
C LYS A 318 -22.33 10.69 16.27
N SER A 319 -22.21 10.40 17.55
CA SER A 319 -22.05 9.07 18.15
C SER A 319 -23.30 8.24 17.92
#